data_AF-A0A3C1C1Q1-F1
#
_entry.id   AF-A0A3C1C1Q1-F1
#
_cell.length_a   1.000
_cell.length_b   1.000
_cell.length_c   1.000
_cell.angle_alpha   90.00
_cell.angle_beta   90.00
_cell.angle_gamma   90.00
#
_symmetry.space_group_name_H-M   'P 1'
#
loop_
_entity.id
_entity.type
_entity.pdbx_description
1 polymer ?
#
loop_
_entity_poly.entity_id
_entity_poly.type
_entity_poly.pdbx_seq_one_letter_code
_entity_poly.pdbx_strand_id
1 'polypeptide(L)'
;MLGEASGGLCLMRSPDGGGSWSTPMELTGDLDLWLSPTSVLAAGDSWFAPCLMPSGGGMGLTVWRAPKGASLMNRKAWTQGPVSSPLAQMIPSAPGAGFGVPVAGAAVAWRDPVLAKMFDVRHPWHGEGVLQVLGATSSGRQHWAALMRLATGDLSLSPQPTPDGEPWVWLPLPGGHDKFDLFYDEPGRTHWLLGSRGSAGLALGKEASEEGGLHRIGLWSSENLVDWSFKTTVVSGGEGPAGIRCDPSAAVCGNDLAWVCRAGDVRSRNARETTQLICGRVAHFRSKSA
;
A
#
# COMPACT_ATOMS: atom_id res chain seq x y z
N MET A 1 4.29 -12.69 -4.72
CA MET A 1 4.79 -13.14 -3.39
C MET A 1 3.79 -12.69 -2.33
N LEU A 2 3.74 -13.31 -1.15
CA LEU A 2 2.93 -12.84 -0.01
C LEU A 2 3.84 -12.76 1.21
N GLY A 3 3.93 -11.58 1.82
CA GLY A 3 4.79 -11.31 2.98
C GLY A 3 5.91 -10.30 2.71
N GLU A 4 6.43 -9.72 3.79
CA GLU A 4 7.61 -8.85 3.77
C GLU A 4 8.87 -9.69 3.52
N ALA A 5 9.71 -9.24 2.61
CA ALA A 5 11.03 -9.80 2.36
C ALA A 5 12.10 -8.71 2.47
N SER A 6 13.21 -9.05 3.11
CA SER A 6 14.46 -8.30 3.06
C SER A 6 15.41 -8.95 2.05
N GLY A 7 16.06 -8.15 1.20
CA GLY A 7 17.01 -8.61 0.19
C GLY A 7 16.70 -8.08 -1.21
N GLY A 8 17.15 -8.80 -2.23
CA GLY A 8 16.97 -8.35 -3.62
C GLY A 8 15.52 -8.44 -4.12
N LEU A 9 15.07 -7.43 -4.88
CA LEU A 9 13.78 -7.49 -5.58
C LEU A 9 13.87 -8.56 -6.67
N CYS A 10 13.05 -9.61 -6.57
CA CYS A 10 12.93 -10.63 -7.59
C CYS A 10 11.69 -10.40 -8.46
N LEU A 11 11.87 -10.54 -9.78
CA LEU A 11 10.78 -10.49 -10.76
C LEU A 11 10.56 -11.88 -11.35
N MET A 12 9.29 -12.23 -11.54
CA MET A 12 8.87 -13.43 -12.26
C MET A 12 7.78 -13.03 -13.25
N ARG A 13 7.75 -13.69 -14.40
CA ARG A 13 6.73 -13.50 -15.42
C ARG A 13 5.92 -14.76 -15.57
N SER A 14 4.60 -14.62 -15.63
CA SER A 14 3.73 -15.67 -16.14
C SER A 14 3.25 -15.29 -17.55
N PRO A 15 3.51 -16.11 -18.58
CA PRO A 15 3.02 -15.85 -19.94
C PRO A 15 1.56 -16.29 -20.13
N ASP A 16 1.01 -17.09 -19.22
CA ASP A 16 -0.27 -17.81 -19.36
C ASP A 16 -1.27 -17.48 -18.23
N GLY A 17 -1.09 -16.32 -17.59
CA GLY A 17 -2.02 -15.85 -16.55
C GLY A 17 -1.93 -16.62 -15.22
N GLY A 18 -0.81 -17.30 -14.97
CA GLY A 18 -0.45 -17.92 -13.69
C GLY A 18 -0.28 -19.44 -13.74
N GLY A 19 -0.49 -20.07 -14.90
CA GLY A 19 -0.32 -21.52 -15.09
C GLY A 19 1.13 -21.97 -15.03
N SER A 20 2.04 -21.11 -15.50
CA SER A 20 3.48 -21.27 -15.43
C SER A 20 4.17 -19.95 -15.08
N TRP A 21 5.38 -20.06 -14.54
CA TRP A 21 6.19 -18.92 -14.14
C TRP A 21 7.62 -19.08 -14.61
N SER A 22 8.25 -17.99 -15.04
CA SER A 22 9.69 -17.96 -15.29
C SER A 22 10.47 -18.23 -14.02
N THR A 23 11.74 -18.63 -14.16
CA THR A 23 12.69 -18.56 -13.04
C THR A 23 12.73 -17.13 -12.47
N PRO A 24 12.85 -16.97 -11.15
CA PRO A 24 13.04 -15.65 -10.54
C PRO A 24 14.27 -14.96 -11.11
N MET A 25 14.11 -13.70 -11.50
CA MET A 25 15.21 -12.82 -11.90
C MET A 25 15.45 -11.80 -10.80
N GLU A 26 16.67 -11.76 -10.29
CA GLU A 26 17.07 -10.76 -9.32
C GLU A 26 17.33 -9.40 -9.99
N LEU A 27 16.58 -8.39 -9.58
CA LEU A 27 16.66 -7.04 -10.13
C LEU A 27 17.79 -6.23 -9.48
N THR A 28 18.04 -6.43 -8.19
CA THR A 28 18.81 -5.44 -7.41
C THR A 28 20.16 -5.93 -6.91
N GLY A 29 20.46 -7.24 -7.01
CA GLY A 29 21.74 -7.76 -6.52
C GLY A 29 21.84 -7.55 -5.01
N ASP A 30 23.00 -7.10 -4.55
CA ASP A 30 23.33 -6.93 -3.12
C ASP A 30 22.58 -5.81 -2.39
N LEU A 31 21.60 -5.16 -3.01
CA LEU A 31 20.78 -4.17 -2.31
C LEU A 31 19.85 -4.86 -1.32
N ASP A 32 19.88 -4.41 -0.06
CA ASP A 32 18.93 -4.82 0.97
C ASP A 32 17.64 -4.00 0.83
N LEU A 33 16.74 -4.47 -0.04
CA LEU A 33 15.42 -3.89 -0.19
C LEU A 33 14.45 -4.54 0.78
N TRP A 34 13.55 -3.72 1.31
CA TRP A 34 12.43 -4.16 2.10
C TRP A 34 11.16 -3.95 1.28
N LEU A 35 10.48 -5.05 1.02
CA LEU A 35 9.36 -5.11 0.10
C LEU A 35 8.26 -5.97 0.66
N SER A 36 7.03 -5.51 0.50
CA SER A 36 5.87 -6.37 0.51
C SER A 36 5.25 -6.43 -0.88
N PRO A 37 4.36 -7.39 -1.15
CA PRO A 37 3.69 -7.47 -2.43
C PRO A 37 2.97 -6.16 -2.68
N THR A 38 3.28 -5.52 -3.80
CA THR A 38 2.73 -4.24 -4.18
C THR A 38 2.55 -4.22 -5.69
N SER A 39 1.53 -3.51 -6.15
CA SER A 39 1.27 -3.38 -7.59
C SER A 39 2.32 -2.48 -8.23
N VAL A 40 2.81 -2.88 -9.40
CA VAL A 40 3.59 -1.98 -10.26
C VAL A 40 2.62 -1.02 -10.95
N LEU A 41 2.81 0.28 -10.77
CA LEU A 41 1.90 1.28 -11.31
C LEU A 41 2.37 1.75 -12.70
N ALA A 42 1.45 1.77 -13.66
CA ALA A 42 1.68 2.35 -14.98
C ALA A 42 1.32 3.85 -14.97
N ALA A 43 2.23 4.73 -15.37
CA ALA A 43 1.93 6.15 -15.53
C ALA A 43 2.80 6.80 -16.62
N GLY A 44 2.19 7.61 -17.48
CA GLY A 44 2.87 8.14 -18.68
C GLY A 44 3.46 7.00 -19.50
N ASP A 45 4.73 7.14 -19.87
CA ASP A 45 5.50 6.12 -20.61
C ASP A 45 6.36 5.24 -19.71
N SER A 46 5.97 5.05 -18.43
CA SER A 46 6.75 4.29 -17.48
C SER A 46 5.93 3.41 -16.54
N TRP A 47 6.62 2.44 -15.96
CA TRP A 47 6.23 1.58 -14.86
C TRP A 47 6.99 2.01 -13.60
N PHE A 48 6.32 2.01 -12.45
CA PHE A 48 6.88 2.43 -11.18
C PHE A 48 6.66 1.36 -10.10
N ALA A 49 7.70 1.08 -9.32
CA ALA A 49 7.65 0.13 -8.20
C ALA A 49 8.30 0.77 -6.95
N PRO A 50 7.54 0.97 -5.86
CA PRO A 50 8.10 1.50 -4.62
C PRO A 50 8.84 0.40 -3.84
N CYS A 51 9.95 0.76 -3.19
CA CYS A 51 10.75 -0.12 -2.34
C CYS A 51 11.21 0.64 -1.10
N LEU A 52 11.42 -0.04 0.02
CA LEU A 52 12.08 0.53 1.19
C LEU A 52 13.55 0.12 1.23
N MET A 53 14.41 1.00 1.74
CA MET A 53 15.84 0.77 1.89
C MET A 53 16.38 1.40 3.18
N PRO A 54 17.43 0.85 3.80
CA PRO A 54 18.11 1.50 4.91
C PRO A 54 18.55 2.93 4.55
N SER A 55 18.21 3.90 5.41
CA SER A 55 18.55 5.32 5.23
C SER A 55 18.51 6.04 6.58
N GLY A 56 19.51 6.88 6.88
CA GLY A 56 19.45 7.80 8.04
C GLY A 56 19.12 7.16 9.40
N GLY A 57 19.54 5.92 9.65
CA GLY A 57 19.24 5.18 10.88
C GLY A 57 17.85 4.51 10.95
N GLY A 58 17.10 4.53 9.85
CA GLY A 58 15.81 3.84 9.70
C GLY A 58 15.60 3.34 8.27
N MET A 59 14.35 3.33 7.82
CA MET A 59 13.98 2.95 6.45
C MET A 59 13.55 4.19 5.67
N GLY A 60 14.18 4.45 4.53
CA GLY A 60 13.78 5.40 3.51
C GLY A 60 13.02 4.73 2.37
N LEU A 61 12.29 5.53 1.60
CA LEU A 61 11.55 5.09 0.42
C LEU A 61 12.35 5.42 -0.84
N THR A 62 12.38 4.48 -1.79
CA THR A 62 12.87 4.71 -3.15
C THR A 62 11.85 4.17 -4.15
N VAL A 63 11.89 4.67 -5.38
CA VAL A 63 11.01 4.20 -6.45
C VAL A 63 11.87 3.78 -7.64
N TRP A 64 11.59 2.59 -8.15
CA TRP A 64 12.17 2.07 -9.38
C TRP A 64 11.28 2.42 -10.56
N ARG A 65 11.89 2.85 -11.67
CA ARG A 65 11.20 3.23 -12.91
C ARG A 65 11.71 2.37 -14.07
N ALA A 66 10.81 1.87 -14.91
CA ALA A 66 11.14 1.26 -16.19
C ALA A 66 10.27 1.82 -17.33
N PRO A 67 10.79 2.01 -18.55
CA PRO A 67 9.97 2.47 -19.68
C PRO A 67 8.86 1.47 -20.04
N LYS A 68 7.71 1.98 -20.48
CA LYS A 68 6.70 1.14 -21.14
C LYS A 68 7.26 0.58 -22.44
N GLY A 69 6.95 -0.68 -22.72
CA GLY A 69 7.48 -1.41 -23.87
C GLY A 69 8.88 -2.03 -23.64
N ALA A 70 9.60 -1.63 -22.59
CA ALA A 70 10.80 -2.35 -22.18
C ALA A 70 10.44 -3.70 -21.55
N SER A 71 11.33 -4.68 -21.65
CA SER A 71 11.21 -5.92 -20.89
C SER A 71 11.43 -5.63 -19.41
N LEU A 72 10.39 -5.79 -18.59
CA LEU A 72 10.51 -5.69 -17.13
C LEU A 72 11.41 -6.80 -16.56
N MET A 73 11.62 -7.89 -17.31
CA MET A 73 12.57 -8.96 -17.02
C MET A 73 14.00 -8.61 -17.49
N ASN A 74 14.35 -7.33 -17.59
CA ASN A 74 15.71 -6.88 -17.88
C ASN A 74 16.13 -5.85 -16.84
N ARG A 75 17.11 -6.19 -16.00
CA ARG A 75 17.66 -5.29 -14.98
C ARG A 75 18.05 -3.92 -15.51
N LYS A 76 18.63 -3.85 -16.71
CA LYS A 76 19.08 -2.58 -17.32
C LYS A 76 17.92 -1.66 -17.74
N ALA A 77 16.70 -2.19 -17.83
CA ALA A 77 15.51 -1.37 -18.11
C ALA A 77 15.06 -0.57 -16.88
N TRP A 78 15.51 -0.94 -15.70
CA TRP A 78 15.10 -0.33 -14.45
C TRP A 78 16.12 0.69 -13.96
N THR A 79 15.63 1.86 -13.57
CA THR A 79 16.40 2.93 -12.94
C THR A 79 15.86 3.19 -11.55
N GLN A 80 16.75 3.21 -10.56
CA GLN A 80 16.40 3.55 -9.19
C GLN A 80 16.41 5.06 -8.98
N GLY A 81 15.39 5.58 -8.29
CA GLY A 81 15.35 6.97 -7.82
C GLY A 81 16.19 7.21 -6.57
N PRO A 82 16.24 8.44 -6.07
CA PRO A 82 16.87 8.73 -4.77
C PRO A 82 16.18 7.94 -3.64
N VAL A 83 16.92 7.69 -2.57
CA VAL A 83 16.37 7.13 -1.33
C VAL A 83 16.00 8.31 -0.42
N SER A 84 14.77 8.35 0.06
CA SER A 84 14.31 9.39 0.97
C SER A 84 14.95 9.26 2.36
N SER A 85 14.83 10.31 3.18
CA SER A 85 14.99 10.18 4.63
C SER A 85 13.91 9.26 5.21
N PRO A 86 14.12 8.69 6.42
CA PRO A 86 13.07 8.00 7.15
C PRO A 86 11.81 8.85 7.34
N LEU A 87 10.63 8.20 7.33
CA LEU A 87 9.34 8.88 7.44
C LEU A 87 9.28 9.84 8.64
N ALA A 88 9.78 9.42 9.81
CA ALA A 88 9.82 10.27 11.02
C ALA A 88 10.56 11.60 10.83
N GLN A 89 11.54 11.66 9.92
CA GLN A 89 12.32 12.88 9.62
C GLN A 89 11.68 13.72 8.52
N MET A 90 10.75 13.16 7.75
CA MET A 90 10.01 13.85 6.70
C MET A 90 8.74 14.53 7.23
N ILE A 91 8.35 14.23 8.47
CA ILE A 91 7.15 14.77 9.10
C ILE A 91 7.55 16.05 9.87
N PRO A 92 6.91 17.20 9.57
CA PRO A 92 7.10 18.42 10.34
C PRO A 92 6.95 18.24 11.86
N SER A 93 7.76 18.98 12.62
CA SER A 93 7.76 18.98 14.09
C SER A 93 6.53 19.66 14.71
N ALA A 94 5.86 20.55 13.95
CA ALA A 94 4.62 21.21 14.34
C ALA A 94 3.44 20.68 13.51
N PRO A 95 2.23 20.56 14.08
CA PRO A 95 1.05 20.15 13.32
C PRO A 95 0.67 21.20 12.27
N GLY A 96 0.61 20.80 11.00
CA GLY A 96 0.05 21.60 9.89
C GLY A 96 -1.36 21.16 9.48
N ALA A 97 -1.88 21.72 8.39
CA ALA A 97 -3.15 21.28 7.82
C ALA A 97 -3.04 19.83 7.30
N GLY A 98 -3.92 18.94 7.78
CA GLY A 98 -3.84 17.50 7.49
C GLY A 98 -2.96 16.69 8.44
N PHE A 99 -2.44 17.29 9.53
CA PHE A 99 -1.82 16.52 10.60
C PHE A 99 -2.86 15.85 11.50
N GLY A 100 -2.97 14.53 11.41
CA GLY A 100 -3.20 13.77 12.64
C GLY A 100 -1.87 13.56 13.31
N VAL A 101 -1.68 14.16 14.48
CA VAL A 101 -0.46 13.93 15.27
C VAL A 101 -0.39 12.44 15.60
N PRO A 102 0.69 11.72 15.23
CA PRO A 102 0.93 10.37 15.73
C PRO A 102 0.76 10.35 17.25
N VAL A 103 0.37 9.20 17.81
CA VAL A 103 0.31 9.09 19.27
C VAL A 103 1.68 9.42 19.85
N ALA A 104 1.74 10.21 20.92
CA ALA A 104 3.01 10.61 21.53
C ALA A 104 3.85 9.34 21.84
N GLY A 105 5.11 9.35 21.41
CA GLY A 105 6.00 8.19 21.55
C GLY A 105 5.86 7.11 20.46
N ALA A 106 4.98 7.28 19.47
CA ALA A 106 4.89 6.35 18.34
C ALA A 106 6.18 6.36 17.50
N ALA A 107 6.72 5.16 17.24
CA ALA A 107 7.87 4.97 16.37
C ALA A 107 7.41 4.99 14.90
N VAL A 108 7.25 6.19 14.34
CA VAL A 108 6.77 6.36 12.96
C VAL A 108 7.79 5.83 11.97
N ALA A 109 7.38 4.85 11.15
CA ALA A 109 8.21 4.29 10.10
C ALA A 109 7.38 4.01 8.85
N TRP A 110 8.06 3.96 7.70
CA TRP A 110 7.49 3.46 6.46
C TRP A 110 7.22 1.96 6.58
N ARG A 111 6.05 1.52 6.10
CA ARG A 111 5.73 0.13 5.81
C ARG A 111 4.94 0.05 4.51
N ASP A 112 5.15 -1.02 3.76
CA ASP A 112 4.29 -1.44 2.66
C ASP A 112 3.83 -0.33 1.69
N PRO A 113 4.74 0.46 1.12
CA PRO A 113 4.35 1.57 0.24
C PRO A 113 3.62 1.08 -1.00
N VAL A 114 2.56 1.80 -1.36
CA VAL A 114 1.79 1.60 -2.59
C VAL A 114 1.73 2.91 -3.35
N LEU A 115 1.84 2.83 -4.68
CA LEU A 115 1.69 3.99 -5.55
C LEU A 115 0.24 4.09 -6.04
N ALA A 116 -0.26 5.31 -6.13
CA ALA A 116 -1.54 5.61 -6.74
C ALA A 116 -1.43 6.84 -7.65
N LYS A 117 -2.40 6.99 -8.56
CA LYS A 117 -2.49 8.11 -9.49
C LYS A 117 -3.87 8.73 -9.42
N MET A 118 -3.91 10.05 -9.32
CA MET A 118 -5.16 10.81 -9.49
C MET A 118 -5.53 10.96 -10.96
N PHE A 119 -6.63 10.33 -11.36
CA PHE A 119 -7.13 10.40 -12.74
C PHE A 119 -8.14 11.53 -12.97
N ASP A 120 -8.89 11.96 -11.95
CA ASP A 120 -9.79 13.11 -12.08
C ASP A 120 -8.98 14.41 -12.10
N VAL A 121 -9.05 15.13 -13.22
CA VAL A 121 -8.37 16.42 -13.43
C VAL A 121 -8.83 17.52 -12.46
N ARG A 122 -10.00 17.35 -11.84
CA ARG A 122 -10.53 18.27 -10.83
C ARG A 122 -10.02 17.95 -9.43
N HIS A 123 -9.37 16.80 -9.23
CA HIS A 123 -8.85 16.43 -7.93
C HIS A 123 -7.66 17.33 -7.55
N PRO A 124 -7.59 17.89 -6.32
CA PRO A 124 -6.51 18.80 -5.93
C PRO A 124 -5.10 18.18 -6.01
N TRP A 125 -4.99 16.86 -5.90
CA TRP A 125 -3.72 16.14 -6.03
C TRP A 125 -3.41 15.66 -7.46
N HIS A 126 -4.28 15.98 -8.42
CA HIS A 126 -4.00 15.71 -9.82
C HIS A 126 -2.85 16.58 -10.33
N GLY A 127 -1.97 15.97 -11.11
CA GLY A 127 -0.89 16.68 -11.77
C GLY A 127 -0.18 15.81 -12.79
N GLU A 128 0.27 16.44 -13.87
CA GLU A 128 1.14 15.77 -14.84
C GLU A 128 2.47 15.42 -14.17
N GLY A 129 2.93 14.18 -14.38
CA GLY A 129 4.17 13.71 -13.79
C GLY A 129 4.14 13.59 -12.25
N VAL A 130 2.95 13.44 -11.66
CA VAL A 130 2.77 13.28 -10.22
C VAL A 130 2.12 11.94 -9.91
N LEU A 131 2.65 11.26 -8.90
CA LEU A 131 2.04 10.10 -8.26
C LEU A 131 1.92 10.33 -6.76
N GLN A 132 0.99 9.61 -6.14
CA GLN A 132 0.82 9.59 -4.69
C GLN A 132 1.45 8.31 -4.16
N VAL A 133 2.16 8.43 -3.04
CA VAL A 133 2.62 7.28 -2.28
C VAL A 133 1.80 7.19 -1.01
N LEU A 134 1.15 6.05 -0.81
CA LEU A 134 0.48 5.70 0.43
C LEU A 134 1.31 4.64 1.14
N GLY A 135 1.77 4.93 2.35
CA GLY A 135 2.53 3.99 3.17
C GLY A 135 1.76 3.58 4.41
N ALA A 136 1.71 2.28 4.67
CA ALA A 136 1.32 1.81 5.99
C ALA A 136 2.29 2.37 7.05
N THR A 137 1.80 2.65 8.25
CA THR A 137 2.62 3.32 9.27
C THR A 137 2.32 2.84 10.67
N SER A 138 3.31 2.88 11.56
CA SER A 138 3.18 2.68 12.99
C SER A 138 2.95 4.01 13.71
N SER A 139 1.92 4.74 13.30
CA SER A 139 1.57 6.07 13.86
C SER A 139 0.86 6.01 15.21
N GLY A 140 0.57 4.80 15.72
CA GLY A 140 -0.24 4.57 16.90
C GLY A 140 -1.74 4.84 16.68
N ARG A 141 -2.16 5.07 15.44
CA ARG A 141 -3.57 5.25 15.05
C ARG A 141 -3.97 4.18 14.05
N GLN A 142 -5.17 3.65 14.21
CA GLN A 142 -5.71 2.71 13.24
C GLN A 142 -6.37 3.44 12.07
N HIS A 143 -6.37 2.79 10.92
CA HIS A 143 -6.92 3.29 9.65
C HIS A 143 -6.30 4.62 9.17
N TRP A 144 -5.00 4.80 9.37
CA TRP A 144 -4.26 5.99 8.96
C TRP A 144 -3.02 5.58 8.19
N ALA A 145 -2.83 6.16 7.00
CA ALA A 145 -1.63 5.96 6.19
C ALA A 145 -0.83 7.25 6.05
N ALA A 146 0.47 7.11 5.82
CA ALA A 146 1.31 8.21 5.36
C ALA A 146 1.01 8.50 3.88
N LEU A 147 0.94 9.79 3.53
CA LEU A 147 0.74 10.29 2.18
C LEU A 147 1.94 11.15 1.78
N MET A 148 2.55 10.81 0.65
CA MET A 148 3.59 11.63 0.02
C MET A 148 3.28 11.82 -1.46
N ARG A 149 3.89 12.86 -2.01
CA ARG A 149 3.92 13.15 -3.43
C ARG A 149 5.24 12.65 -4.03
N LEU A 150 5.15 11.97 -5.17
CA LEU A 150 6.28 11.56 -5.98
C LEU A 150 6.26 12.34 -7.31
N ALA A 151 7.35 13.04 -7.62
CA ALA A 151 7.56 13.62 -8.95
C ALA A 151 8.19 12.57 -9.88
N THR A 152 7.53 12.21 -10.97
CA THR A 152 7.98 11.08 -11.82
C THR A 152 9.19 11.39 -12.69
N GLY A 153 9.50 12.67 -12.89
CA GLY A 153 10.63 13.12 -13.71
C GLY A 153 11.98 12.73 -13.09
N ASP A 154 12.16 13.08 -11.82
CA ASP A 154 13.39 12.84 -11.05
C ASP A 154 13.22 11.82 -9.91
N LEU A 155 12.01 11.28 -9.72
CA LEU A 155 11.65 10.32 -8.68
C LEU A 155 11.82 10.89 -7.27
N SER A 156 11.76 12.21 -7.11
CA SER A 156 11.85 12.88 -5.81
C SER A 156 10.55 12.76 -5.01
N LEU A 157 10.70 12.63 -3.70
CA LEU A 157 9.63 12.47 -2.73
C LEU A 157 9.49 13.72 -1.86
N SER A 158 8.25 14.18 -1.68
CA SER A 158 7.94 15.30 -0.79
C SER A 158 6.61 15.05 -0.06
N PRO A 159 6.34 15.76 1.05
CA PRO A 159 4.98 15.88 1.55
C PRO A 159 4.01 16.31 0.45
N GLN A 160 2.77 15.80 0.51
CA GLN A 160 1.71 16.25 -0.38
C GLN A 160 1.25 17.63 0.10
N PRO A 161 1.26 18.70 -0.73
CA PRO A 161 0.74 20.00 -0.30
C PRO A 161 -0.79 20.00 -0.22
N THR A 162 -1.33 20.75 0.73
CA THR A 162 -2.72 21.24 0.71
C THR A 162 -2.89 22.31 -0.39
N PRO A 163 -4.13 22.72 -0.72
CA PRO A 163 -4.35 23.86 -1.62
C PRO A 163 -3.62 25.14 -1.20
N ASP A 164 -3.41 25.34 0.11
CA ASP A 164 -2.71 26.51 0.67
C ASP A 164 -1.19 26.30 0.79
N GLY A 165 -0.67 25.15 0.36
CA GLY A 165 0.77 24.82 0.35
C GLY A 165 1.31 24.19 1.64
N GLU A 166 0.47 24.01 2.66
CA GLU A 166 0.85 23.33 3.90
C GLU A 166 1.08 21.82 3.67
N PRO A 167 1.96 21.16 4.43
CA PRO A 167 2.24 19.73 4.26
C PRO A 167 1.10 18.85 4.80
N TRP A 168 0.45 18.10 3.92
CA TRP A 168 -0.51 17.04 4.19
C TRP A 168 0.18 15.67 4.14
N VAL A 169 0.50 15.11 5.31
CA VAL A 169 1.26 13.84 5.42
C VAL A 169 0.41 12.65 5.83
N TRP A 170 -0.81 12.87 6.33
CA TRP A 170 -1.64 11.81 6.88
C TRP A 170 -3.03 11.74 6.27
N LEU A 171 -3.46 10.52 5.95
CA LEU A 171 -4.75 10.27 5.31
C LEU A 171 -5.51 9.17 6.05
N PRO A 172 -6.80 9.37 6.39
CA PRO A 172 -7.68 8.25 6.75
C PRO A 172 -7.73 7.24 5.60
N LEU A 173 -7.28 6.02 5.88
CA LEU A 173 -7.20 4.94 4.91
C LEU A 173 -7.59 3.63 5.61
N PRO A 174 -8.62 2.90 5.16
CA PRO A 174 -8.96 1.62 5.77
C PRO A 174 -7.75 0.68 5.80
N GLY A 175 -7.34 0.22 6.97
CA GLY A 175 -6.17 -0.63 7.11
C GLY A 175 -4.80 0.07 7.03
N GLY A 176 -4.70 1.40 6.87
CA GLY A 176 -3.42 2.10 6.71
C GLY A 176 -2.40 1.97 7.86
N HIS A 177 -2.81 1.38 8.98
CA HIS A 177 -1.96 1.10 10.13
C HIS A 177 -1.29 -0.29 10.06
N ASP A 178 -1.64 -1.09 9.06
CA ASP A 178 -1.11 -2.42 8.79
C ASP A 178 -1.04 -2.63 7.27
N LYS A 179 -0.71 -3.85 6.81
CA LYS A 179 -0.67 -4.15 5.39
C LYS A 179 -2.04 -3.97 4.74
N PHE A 180 -2.06 -3.26 3.62
CA PHE A 180 -3.19 -3.17 2.70
C PHE A 180 -2.71 -3.40 1.26
N ASP A 181 -3.68 -3.66 0.38
CA ASP A 181 -3.49 -3.68 -1.07
C ASP A 181 -4.41 -2.66 -1.72
N LEU A 182 -3.89 -1.91 -2.68
CA LEU A 182 -4.57 -0.80 -3.33
C LEU A 182 -4.26 -0.82 -4.83
N PHE A 183 -5.30 -0.77 -5.66
CA PHE A 183 -5.16 -0.66 -7.10
C PHE A 183 -6.28 0.21 -7.69
N TYR A 184 -6.02 0.76 -8.87
CA TYR A 184 -7.03 1.48 -9.65
C TYR A 184 -7.59 0.56 -10.73
N ASP A 185 -8.92 0.47 -10.78
CA ASP A 185 -9.65 -0.24 -11.82
C ASP A 185 -10.06 0.74 -12.92
N GLU A 186 -9.34 0.73 -14.04
CA GLU A 186 -9.58 1.65 -15.16
C GLU A 186 -11.01 1.57 -15.72
N PRO A 187 -11.59 0.38 -15.99
CA PRO A 187 -12.97 0.28 -16.49
C PRO A 187 -14.01 0.92 -15.57
N GLY A 188 -13.88 0.69 -14.26
CA GLY A 188 -14.78 1.25 -13.25
C GLY A 188 -14.40 2.65 -12.77
N ARG A 189 -13.26 3.19 -13.23
CA ARG A 189 -12.66 4.46 -12.77
C ARG A 189 -12.60 4.60 -11.24
N THR A 190 -12.33 3.49 -10.56
CA THR A 190 -12.50 3.36 -9.12
C THR A 190 -11.23 2.77 -8.50
N HIS A 191 -10.79 3.33 -7.39
CA HIS A 191 -9.78 2.73 -6.54
C HIS A 191 -10.41 1.66 -5.67
N TRP A 192 -9.77 0.50 -5.61
CA TRP A 192 -10.17 -0.61 -4.78
C TRP A 192 -9.09 -0.88 -3.75
N LEU A 193 -9.52 -1.10 -2.50
CA LEU A 193 -8.63 -1.35 -1.39
C LEU A 193 -9.07 -2.59 -0.63
N LEU A 194 -8.11 -3.48 -0.37
CA LEU A 194 -8.22 -4.51 0.67
C LEU A 194 -7.41 -4.07 1.86
N GLY A 195 -8.08 -3.92 3.00
CA GLY A 195 -7.43 -3.51 4.23
C GLY A 195 -8.26 -3.87 5.43
N SER A 196 -7.67 -3.69 6.62
CA SER A 196 -8.37 -3.94 7.86
C SER A 196 -9.70 -3.18 7.91
N ARG A 197 -10.76 -3.89 8.34
CA ARG A 197 -12.10 -3.34 8.56
C ARG A 197 -12.27 -2.79 9.97
N GLY A 198 -11.52 -3.30 10.95
CA GLY A 198 -11.77 -3.04 12.37
C GLY A 198 -13.10 -3.62 12.86
N SER A 199 -13.49 -3.23 14.08
CA SER A 199 -14.82 -3.53 14.64
C SER A 199 -15.93 -2.67 14.05
N ALA A 200 -17.15 -3.22 14.02
CA ALA A 200 -18.31 -2.44 13.61
C ALA A 200 -18.50 -1.29 14.60
N GLY A 201 -18.61 -0.05 14.10
CA GLY A 201 -18.68 1.15 14.93
C GLY A 201 -17.32 1.76 15.32
N LEU A 202 -16.21 1.15 14.93
CA LEU A 202 -14.89 1.77 15.09
C LEU A 202 -14.80 2.97 14.13
N ALA A 203 -14.71 4.17 14.69
CA ALA A 203 -14.57 5.37 13.88
C ALA A 203 -13.20 5.38 13.17
N LEU A 204 -13.20 5.66 11.86
CA LEU A 204 -11.98 5.93 11.10
C LEU A 204 -11.36 7.22 11.66
N GLY A 205 -10.20 7.16 12.33
CA GLY A 205 -9.72 8.37 12.97
C GLY A 205 -8.92 8.21 14.25
N LYS A 206 -8.78 9.34 14.94
CA LYS A 206 -8.20 9.49 16.28
C LYS A 206 -8.92 8.64 17.34
N GLU A 207 -10.17 8.25 17.11
CA GLU A 207 -11.03 7.53 18.06
C GLU A 207 -10.82 6.01 18.06
N ALA A 208 -10.09 5.46 17.08
CA ALA A 208 -9.77 4.03 17.03
C ALA A 208 -8.56 3.71 17.94
N SER A 209 -8.79 3.62 19.24
CA SER A 209 -7.77 3.32 20.25
C SER A 209 -7.62 1.83 20.61
N GLU A 210 -8.50 0.95 20.11
CA GLU A 210 -8.52 -0.47 20.48
C GLU A 210 -8.26 -1.40 19.28
N GLU A 211 -7.35 -2.37 19.41
CA GLU A 211 -7.01 -3.36 18.35
C GLU A 211 -8.11 -4.40 18.04
N GLY A 212 -9.34 -4.14 18.47
CA GLY A 212 -10.48 -5.05 18.34
C GLY A 212 -10.86 -5.30 16.88
N GLY A 213 -10.64 -6.52 16.39
CA GLY A 213 -11.13 -6.95 15.07
C GLY A 213 -10.31 -6.44 13.87
N LEU A 214 -9.05 -6.06 14.09
CA LEU A 214 -8.12 -5.62 13.05
C LEU A 214 -7.74 -6.71 12.03
N HIS A 215 -7.98 -7.96 12.35
CA HIS A 215 -7.72 -9.12 11.50
C HIS A 215 -8.87 -9.45 10.53
N ARG A 216 -9.88 -8.60 10.48
CA ARG A 216 -10.96 -8.67 9.47
C ARG A 216 -10.55 -7.84 8.28
N ILE A 217 -10.50 -8.44 7.10
CA ILE A 217 -10.21 -7.70 5.86
C ILE A 217 -11.51 -7.37 5.14
N GLY A 218 -11.67 -6.08 4.85
CA GLY A 218 -12.75 -5.55 4.04
C GLY A 218 -12.28 -5.17 2.64
N LEU A 219 -13.19 -5.24 1.68
CA LEU A 219 -13.08 -4.61 0.37
C LEU A 219 -13.75 -3.24 0.42
N TRP A 220 -13.02 -2.22 -0.01
CA TRP A 220 -13.46 -0.83 -0.05
C TRP A 220 -13.29 -0.28 -1.47
N SER A 221 -14.09 0.72 -1.82
CA SER A 221 -13.96 1.47 -3.07
C SER A 221 -13.90 2.97 -2.83
N SER A 222 -13.18 3.70 -3.67
CA SER A 222 -13.12 5.16 -3.65
C SER A 222 -12.87 5.72 -5.05
N GLU A 223 -13.54 6.83 -5.40
CA GLU A 223 -13.27 7.53 -6.66
C GLU A 223 -12.08 8.51 -6.53
N ASN A 224 -11.75 8.94 -5.31
CA ASN A 224 -10.80 10.03 -5.04
C ASN A 224 -9.68 9.67 -4.04
N LEU A 225 -9.57 8.41 -3.61
CA LEU A 225 -8.67 7.91 -2.55
C LEU A 225 -8.91 8.45 -1.13
N VAL A 226 -9.90 9.30 -0.93
CA VAL A 226 -10.19 9.90 0.38
C VAL A 226 -11.50 9.35 0.93
N ASP A 227 -12.54 9.34 0.10
CA ASP A 227 -13.88 8.90 0.48
C ASP A 227 -14.04 7.41 0.18
N TRP A 228 -14.00 6.61 1.25
CA TRP A 228 -14.03 5.15 1.16
C TRP A 228 -15.42 4.58 1.47
N SER A 229 -15.96 3.81 0.53
CA SER A 229 -17.20 3.05 0.69
C SER A 229 -16.91 1.58 0.94
N PHE A 230 -17.39 1.02 2.05
CA PHE A 230 -17.31 -0.41 2.33
C PHE A 230 -18.17 -1.20 1.33
N LYS A 231 -17.66 -2.33 0.82
CA LYS A 231 -18.38 -3.18 -0.13
C LYS A 231 -18.68 -4.56 0.41
N THR A 232 -17.69 -5.24 0.97
CA THR A 232 -17.89 -6.55 1.56
C THR A 232 -16.73 -6.97 2.46
N THR A 233 -16.95 -7.96 3.32
CA THR A 233 -15.88 -8.60 4.07
C THR A 233 -15.33 -9.75 3.25
N VAL A 234 -14.02 -9.76 3.04
CA VAL A 234 -13.32 -10.83 2.31
C VAL A 234 -12.67 -11.83 3.27
N VAL A 235 -12.19 -11.35 4.42
CA VAL A 235 -11.74 -12.21 5.53
C VAL A 235 -12.56 -11.88 6.76
N SER A 236 -13.36 -12.84 7.23
CA SER A 236 -14.25 -12.70 8.39
C SER A 236 -13.54 -12.37 9.69
N GLY A 237 -12.24 -12.63 9.72
CA GLY A 237 -11.43 -12.72 10.92
C GLY A 237 -11.58 -14.08 11.62
N GLY A 238 -10.78 -14.32 12.66
CA GLY A 238 -10.66 -15.61 13.32
C GLY A 238 -9.94 -15.49 14.67
N GLU A 239 -10.15 -16.49 15.52
CA GLU A 239 -9.55 -16.57 16.86
C GLU A 239 -8.01 -16.55 16.81
N GLY A 240 -7.41 -15.91 17.81
CA GLY A 240 -5.96 -15.77 17.94
C GLY A 240 -5.58 -14.59 18.84
N PRO A 241 -4.27 -14.35 19.07
CA PRO A 241 -3.83 -13.25 19.91
C PRO A 241 -4.25 -11.89 19.36
N ALA A 242 -4.37 -10.89 20.23
CA ALA A 242 -4.55 -9.50 19.81
C ALA A 242 -3.42 -9.08 18.84
N GLY A 243 -3.78 -8.28 17.83
CA GLY A 243 -2.83 -7.84 16.80
C GLY A 243 -2.44 -8.91 15.77
N ILE A 244 -3.20 -10.00 15.62
CA ILE A 244 -2.89 -11.02 14.62
C ILE A 244 -2.85 -10.45 13.19
N ARG A 245 -1.71 -10.65 12.52
CA ARG A 245 -1.43 -10.07 11.20
C ARG A 245 -2.25 -10.73 10.10
N CYS A 246 -2.76 -9.89 9.19
CA CYS A 246 -3.44 -10.29 7.97
C CYS A 246 -2.94 -9.43 6.81
N ASP A 247 -2.21 -10.03 5.87
CA ASP A 247 -1.63 -9.35 4.72
C ASP A 247 -2.41 -9.72 3.45
N PRO A 248 -3.38 -8.90 3.02
CA PRO A 248 -4.13 -9.16 1.81
C PRO A 248 -3.36 -8.77 0.55
N SER A 249 -3.70 -9.43 -0.55
CA SER A 249 -3.43 -9.01 -1.92
C SER A 249 -4.55 -9.47 -2.84
N ALA A 250 -4.86 -8.69 -3.86
CA ALA A 250 -5.91 -8.97 -4.82
C ALA A 250 -5.48 -8.70 -6.25
N ALA A 251 -6.16 -9.36 -7.18
CA ALA A 251 -6.01 -9.15 -8.60
C ALA A 251 -7.36 -9.27 -9.30
N VAL A 252 -7.59 -8.40 -10.28
CA VAL A 252 -8.77 -8.47 -11.15
C VAL A 252 -8.66 -9.71 -12.03
N CYS A 253 -9.69 -10.55 -12.00
CA CYS A 253 -9.82 -11.75 -12.81
C CYS A 253 -11.10 -11.64 -13.66
N GLY A 254 -10.99 -10.97 -14.80
CA GLY A 254 -12.13 -10.61 -15.64
C GLY A 254 -13.11 -9.69 -14.91
N ASN A 255 -14.32 -10.18 -14.63
CA ASN A 255 -15.36 -9.45 -13.89
C ASN A 255 -15.28 -9.62 -12.38
N ASP A 256 -14.44 -10.52 -11.91
CA ASP A 256 -14.31 -10.88 -10.50
C ASP A 256 -13.02 -10.33 -9.90
N LEU A 257 -12.97 -10.29 -8.58
CA LEU A 257 -11.76 -9.98 -7.83
C LEU A 257 -11.29 -11.24 -7.11
N ALA A 258 -10.15 -11.80 -7.52
CA ALA A 258 -9.48 -12.86 -6.78
C ALA A 258 -8.63 -12.23 -5.68
N TRP A 259 -8.62 -12.83 -4.50
CA TRP A 259 -7.82 -12.35 -3.38
C TRP A 259 -7.19 -13.51 -2.63
N VAL A 260 -6.07 -13.20 -1.97
CA VAL A 260 -5.35 -14.08 -1.08
C VAL A 260 -4.85 -13.27 0.11
N CYS A 261 -4.83 -13.87 1.29
CA CYS A 261 -4.44 -13.24 2.53
C CYS A 261 -3.53 -14.20 3.30
N ARG A 262 -2.35 -13.71 3.65
CA ARG A 262 -1.49 -14.39 4.62
C ARG A 262 -1.96 -13.98 6.01
N ALA A 263 -2.42 -14.93 6.81
CA ALA A 263 -3.04 -14.64 8.10
C ALA A 263 -2.45 -15.51 9.21
N GLY A 264 -2.47 -15.00 10.44
CA GLY A 264 -2.35 -15.84 11.63
C GLY A 264 -3.64 -16.60 11.94
N ASP A 265 -3.54 -17.53 12.89
CA ASP A 265 -4.68 -18.22 13.53
C ASP A 265 -4.41 -18.42 15.04
N VAL A 266 -5.23 -19.23 15.72
CA VAL A 266 -5.06 -19.58 17.14
C VAL A 266 -3.69 -20.19 17.48
N ARG A 267 -2.95 -20.69 16.48
CA ARG A 267 -1.61 -21.28 16.66
C ARG A 267 -0.49 -20.24 16.50
N SER A 268 -0.80 -19.02 16.09
CA SER A 268 0.18 -17.93 16.02
C SER A 268 0.74 -17.63 17.41
N ARG A 269 2.06 -17.67 17.55
CA ARG A 269 2.75 -17.39 18.83
C ARG A 269 2.83 -15.90 19.13
N ASN A 270 2.72 -15.05 18.10
CA ASN A 270 2.75 -13.59 18.23
C ASN A 270 2.06 -12.91 17.04
N ALA A 271 1.82 -11.61 17.17
CA ALA A 271 1.17 -10.76 16.18
C ALA A 271 1.79 -10.80 14.77
N ARG A 272 3.11 -10.99 14.65
CA ARG A 272 3.81 -11.02 13.35
C ARG A 272 3.77 -12.38 12.66
N GLU A 273 3.40 -13.43 13.38
CA GLU A 273 3.38 -14.78 12.86
C GLU A 273 2.08 -15.08 12.10
N THR A 274 2.24 -15.44 10.84
CA THR A 274 1.17 -15.94 9.99
C THR A 274 1.31 -17.44 9.78
N THR A 275 0.25 -18.21 10.02
CA THR A 275 0.26 -19.68 10.02
C THR A 275 -0.61 -20.27 8.92
N GLN A 276 -1.33 -19.43 8.15
CA GLN A 276 -2.24 -19.87 7.11
C GLN A 276 -2.26 -18.91 5.90
N LEU A 277 -2.68 -19.47 4.77
CA LEU A 277 -3.05 -18.75 3.55
C LEU A 277 -4.54 -18.95 3.31
N ILE A 278 -5.29 -17.86 3.26
CA ILE A 278 -6.72 -17.86 2.98
C ILE A 278 -6.90 -17.20 1.62
N CYS A 279 -7.73 -17.76 0.74
CA CYS A 279 -8.02 -17.16 -0.55
C CYS A 279 -9.50 -17.26 -0.89
N GLY A 280 -9.91 -16.45 -1.85
CA GLY A 280 -11.29 -16.44 -2.31
C GLY A 280 -11.49 -15.53 -3.51
N ARG A 281 -12.76 -15.31 -3.84
CA ARG A 281 -13.16 -14.47 -4.95
C ARG A 281 -14.40 -13.66 -4.60
N VAL A 282 -14.42 -12.40 -5.02
CA VAL A 282 -15.62 -11.56 -5.01
C VAL A 282 -16.15 -11.51 -6.43
N ALA A 283 -17.23 -12.24 -6.68
CA ALA A 283 -17.87 -12.26 -7.99
C ALA A 283 -18.47 -10.89 -8.33
N HIS A 284 -18.30 -10.45 -9.58
CA HIS A 284 -18.83 -9.19 -10.11
C HIS A 284 -18.57 -7.99 -9.18
N PHE A 285 -17.35 -7.85 -8.66
CA PHE A 285 -17.04 -6.89 -7.59
C PHE A 285 -17.42 -5.44 -7.95
N ARG A 286 -17.41 -5.08 -9.24
CA ARG A 286 -17.82 -3.77 -9.75
C ARG A 286 -19.31 -3.47 -9.62
N SER A 287 -20.17 -4.50 -9.63
CA SER A 287 -21.63 -4.32 -9.55
C SER A 287 -22.15 -4.18 -8.12
N LYS A 288 -21.30 -4.42 -7.11
CA LYS A 288 -21.66 -4.32 -5.69
C LYS A 288 -21.63 -2.88 -5.15
N SER A 289 -21.59 -1.89 -6.03
CA SER A 289 -21.79 -0.48 -5.68
C SER A 289 -23.28 -0.17 -5.56
N ALA A 290 -23.89 -0.59 -4.45
CA ALA A 290 -25.15 -0.03 -3.96
C ALA A 290 -24.88 0.78 -2.70
#